data_AF-A0A1B8D3G1-F1
#
_entry.id   AF-A0A1B8D3G1-F1
#
_cell.length_a   1.000
_cell.length_b   1.000
_cell.length_c   1.000
_cell.angle_alpha   90.00
_cell.angle_beta   90.00
_cell.angle_gamma   90.00
#
_symmetry.space_group_name_H-M   'P 1'
#
loop_
_entity.id
_entity.type
_entity.pdbx_description
1 polymer ?
#
loop_
_entity_poly.entity_id
_entity_poly.type
_entity_poly.pdbx_seq_one_letter_code
_entity_poly.pdbx_strand_id
1 'polypeptide(L)'
;MRTATTSVDAQARAGNWPYIRTLPKQFPPWSAADLDKGIWGVQHLMHPELPPSALFASSYFSPRTLAVVTELLQCETDDLVMELYNLLVRPDHPFALRWHRDDIAPTATAEEETERLAKPAWHAQWNLALYDDASLIVVPGTRARARTDAERTADEYEDNMPGQLIVQLKAGDAVFYNNNILHRGVYDAGKARATLHGSMGHVKGGRDRARNVLQHGCGEWVDQVDFGAMEGKDREVAEGMRKRLVELGRVSGDIGYSQVD
;
A
#
# COMPACT_ATOMS: atom_id res chain seq x y z
N MET A 1 -7.16 4.73 17.28
CA MET A 1 -6.31 4.14 16.22
C MET A 1 -5.23 3.19 16.76
N ARG A 2 -4.26 3.64 17.59
CA ARG A 2 -3.19 2.76 18.14
C ARG A 2 -3.68 1.48 18.82
N THR A 3 -4.73 1.56 19.63
CA THR A 3 -5.33 0.39 20.29
C THR A 3 -5.84 -0.63 19.28
N ALA A 4 -6.50 -0.16 18.20
CA ALA A 4 -7.02 -1.03 17.15
C ALA A 4 -5.89 -1.71 16.38
N THR A 5 -4.86 -0.96 15.95
CA THR A 5 -3.72 -1.55 15.24
C THR A 5 -2.93 -2.52 16.11
N THR A 6 -2.81 -2.27 17.41
CA THR A 6 -2.17 -3.20 18.37
C THR A 6 -2.98 -4.49 18.50
N SER A 7 -4.30 -4.40 18.61
CA SER A 7 -5.18 -5.58 18.65
C SER A 7 -5.10 -6.41 17.37
N VAL A 8 -5.08 -5.75 16.20
CA VAL A 8 -4.96 -6.42 14.90
C VAL A 8 -3.59 -7.09 14.71
N ASP A 9 -2.50 -6.41 15.08
CA ASP A 9 -1.15 -7.01 15.06
C ASP A 9 -1.10 -8.25 15.97
N ALA A 10 -1.66 -8.18 17.18
CA ALA A 10 -1.74 -9.31 18.09
C ALA A 10 -2.58 -10.48 17.51
N GLN A 11 -3.72 -10.20 16.89
CA GLN A 11 -4.56 -11.23 16.25
C GLN A 11 -3.84 -11.91 15.08
N ALA A 12 -3.14 -11.13 14.24
CA ALA A 12 -2.34 -11.66 13.14
C ALA A 12 -1.21 -12.57 13.65
N ARG A 13 -0.47 -12.15 14.68
CA ARG A 13 0.59 -12.94 15.30
C ARG A 13 0.08 -14.21 15.99
N ALA A 14 -1.16 -14.19 16.47
CA ALA A 14 -1.82 -15.36 17.05
C ALA A 14 -2.39 -16.33 15.99
N GLY A 15 -2.29 -16.01 14.70
CA GLY A 15 -2.85 -16.82 13.61
C GLY A 15 -4.37 -16.69 13.45
N ASN A 16 -4.99 -15.71 14.11
CA ASN A 16 -6.43 -15.44 14.03
C ASN A 16 -6.82 -14.53 12.86
N TRP A 17 -5.83 -14.07 12.08
CA TRP A 17 -6.03 -13.28 10.87
C TRP A 17 -5.09 -13.79 9.77
N PRO A 18 -5.62 -14.36 8.67
CA PRO A 18 -4.79 -15.03 7.66
C PRO A 18 -4.08 -14.06 6.70
N TYR A 19 -4.57 -12.82 6.59
CA TYR A 19 -4.08 -11.85 5.62
C TYR A 19 -2.88 -11.09 6.18
N ILE A 20 -1.71 -11.69 6.07
CA ILE A 20 -0.44 -11.18 6.64
C ILE A 20 0.64 -11.03 5.56
N ARG A 21 1.69 -10.28 5.87
CA ARG A 21 2.95 -10.25 5.13
C ARG A 21 4.03 -10.90 5.98
N THR A 22 4.46 -12.09 5.58
CA THR A 22 5.43 -12.92 6.33
C THR A 22 6.86 -12.60 5.97
N LEU A 23 7.77 -12.85 6.92
CA LEU A 23 9.21 -12.77 6.70
C LEU A 23 9.75 -14.07 6.05
N PRO A 24 10.83 -13.99 5.26
CA PRO A 24 11.55 -12.78 4.84
C PRO A 24 11.01 -12.21 3.50
N LYS A 25 9.75 -12.47 3.15
CA LYS A 25 9.21 -12.16 1.82
C LYS A 25 8.79 -10.70 1.68
N GLN A 26 9.35 -10.01 0.69
CA GLN A 26 8.95 -8.68 0.26
C GLN A 26 7.65 -8.69 -0.55
N PHE A 27 7.43 -9.70 -1.40
CA PHE A 27 6.31 -9.77 -2.33
C PHE A 27 5.43 -11.01 -2.12
N PRO A 28 4.14 -10.93 -2.51
CA PRO A 28 3.24 -12.07 -2.44
C PRO A 28 3.70 -13.21 -3.37
N PRO A 29 3.15 -14.43 -3.21
CA PRO A 29 2.15 -14.80 -2.20
C PRO A 29 2.78 -14.96 -0.81
N TRP A 30 2.11 -14.43 0.21
CA TRP A 30 2.43 -14.72 1.62
C TRP A 30 1.50 -15.81 2.14
N SER A 31 1.98 -16.64 3.06
CA SER A 31 1.23 -17.77 3.60
C SER A 31 1.17 -17.71 5.12
N ALA A 32 0.00 -17.99 5.69
CA ALA A 32 -0.16 -18.20 7.14
C ALA A 32 0.69 -19.37 7.65
N ALA A 33 1.10 -20.30 6.78
CA ALA A 33 2.02 -21.37 7.11
C ALA A 33 3.43 -20.88 7.45
N ASP A 34 3.79 -19.66 7.06
CA ASP A 34 5.09 -19.03 7.34
C ASP A 34 5.05 -18.09 8.57
N LEU A 35 3.97 -18.14 9.37
CA LEU A 35 3.80 -17.26 10.53
C LEU A 35 4.91 -17.43 11.58
N ASP A 36 5.49 -18.63 11.69
CA ASP A 36 6.61 -18.94 12.57
C ASP A 36 7.88 -18.15 12.26
N LYS A 37 8.03 -17.68 11.01
CA LYS A 37 9.13 -16.81 10.57
C LYS A 37 8.93 -15.35 10.97
N GLY A 38 7.73 -14.99 11.42
CA GLY A 38 7.34 -13.64 11.77
C GLY A 38 6.68 -12.86 10.62
N ILE A 39 6.22 -11.66 10.95
CA ILE A 39 5.48 -10.78 10.04
C ILE A 39 6.04 -9.36 10.03
N TRP A 40 5.82 -8.64 8.93
CA TRP A 40 6.13 -7.21 8.82
C TRP A 40 4.93 -6.37 8.36
N GLY A 41 3.78 -7.02 8.11
CA GLY A 41 2.54 -6.34 7.80
C GLY A 41 1.30 -7.22 7.97
N VAL A 42 0.16 -6.55 8.07
CA VAL A 42 -1.19 -7.12 8.11
C VAL A 42 -2.00 -6.47 6.98
N GLN A 43 -2.83 -7.24 6.29
CA GLN A 43 -3.58 -6.83 5.12
C GLN A 43 -5.09 -6.80 5.39
N HIS A 44 -5.81 -6.10 4.51
CA HIS A 44 -7.28 -6.03 4.50
C HIS A 44 -7.90 -5.47 5.77
N LEU A 45 -7.45 -4.28 6.19
CA LEU A 45 -7.97 -3.62 7.38
C LEU A 45 -9.46 -3.27 7.31
N MET A 46 -10.06 -3.25 6.12
CA MET A 46 -11.48 -2.98 5.92
C MET A 46 -12.32 -4.25 5.73
N HIS A 47 -11.74 -5.44 5.92
CA HIS A 47 -12.46 -6.69 5.77
C HIS A 47 -13.59 -6.80 6.83
N PRO A 48 -14.81 -7.20 6.46
CA PRO A 48 -15.97 -7.22 7.38
C PRO A 48 -15.74 -8.03 8.66
N GLU A 49 -15.06 -9.17 8.53
CA GLU A 49 -14.73 -10.05 9.65
C GLU A 49 -13.67 -9.48 10.62
N LEU A 50 -12.93 -8.44 10.23
CA LEU A 50 -11.97 -7.80 11.13
C LEU A 50 -12.74 -6.90 12.11
N PRO A 51 -12.73 -7.16 13.43
CA PRO A 51 -13.62 -6.44 14.35
C PRO A 51 -13.51 -4.90 14.32
N PRO A 52 -12.31 -4.29 14.24
CA PRO A 52 -12.18 -2.83 14.09
C PRO A 52 -12.31 -2.30 12.65
N SER A 53 -12.81 -3.07 11.68
CA SER A 53 -12.88 -2.68 10.26
C SER A 53 -13.57 -1.35 10.01
N ALA A 54 -14.69 -1.07 10.70
CA ALA A 54 -15.42 0.20 10.59
C ALA A 54 -14.55 1.42 10.97
N LEU A 55 -13.68 1.29 11.97
CA LEU A 55 -12.75 2.35 12.36
C LEU A 55 -11.69 2.59 11.27
N PHE A 56 -11.21 1.53 10.65
CA PHE A 56 -10.26 1.64 9.54
C PHE A 56 -10.91 2.22 8.29
N ALA A 57 -12.14 1.82 7.96
CA ALA A 57 -12.92 2.42 6.88
C ALA A 57 -13.11 3.92 7.11
N SER A 58 -13.51 4.34 8.31
CA SER A 58 -13.62 5.76 8.66
C SER A 58 -12.31 6.54 8.48
N SER A 59 -11.16 5.92 8.82
CA SER A 59 -9.85 6.54 8.60
C SER A 59 -9.43 6.60 7.13
N TYR A 60 -9.75 5.56 6.36
CA TYR A 60 -9.45 5.49 4.93
C TYR A 60 -10.24 6.56 4.16
N PHE A 61 -11.53 6.69 4.45
CA PHE A 61 -12.42 7.68 3.84
C PHE A 61 -12.43 9.04 4.54
N SER A 62 -11.42 9.35 5.36
CA SER A 62 -11.40 10.62 6.07
C SER A 62 -11.43 11.80 5.09
N PRO A 63 -12.18 12.89 5.34
CA PRO A 63 -12.23 14.04 4.44
C PRO A 63 -10.85 14.64 4.15
N ARG A 64 -9.91 14.56 5.09
CA ARG A 64 -8.53 15.04 4.91
C ARG A 64 -7.75 14.16 3.93
N THR A 65 -7.89 12.84 4.03
CA THR A 65 -7.27 11.90 3.08
C THR A 65 -7.84 12.14 1.69
N LEU A 66 -9.18 12.18 1.58
CA LEU A 66 -9.86 12.41 0.30
C LEU A 66 -9.41 13.71 -0.35
N ALA A 67 -9.36 14.81 0.39
CA ALA A 67 -8.94 16.12 -0.13
C ALA A 67 -7.51 16.10 -0.69
N VAL A 68 -6.56 15.44 0.00
CA VAL A 68 -5.18 15.31 -0.51
C VAL A 68 -5.14 14.44 -1.76
N VAL A 69 -5.88 13.33 -1.78
CA VAL A 69 -5.90 12.42 -2.93
C VAL A 69 -6.51 13.10 -4.16
N THR A 70 -7.66 13.78 -4.01
CA THR A 70 -8.32 14.50 -5.11
C THR A 70 -7.46 15.64 -5.63
N GLU A 71 -6.73 16.34 -4.75
CA GLU A 71 -5.77 17.37 -5.16
C GLU A 71 -4.59 16.75 -5.93
N LEU A 72 -3.98 15.67 -5.43
CA LEU A 72 -2.85 15.04 -6.11
C LEU A 72 -3.21 14.45 -7.47
N LEU A 73 -4.43 13.92 -7.60
CA LEU A 73 -4.94 13.31 -8.82
C LEU A 73 -5.69 14.29 -9.73
N GLN A 74 -5.93 15.52 -9.26
CA GLN A 74 -6.68 16.56 -9.98
C GLN A 74 -8.04 16.03 -10.47
N CYS A 75 -8.81 15.43 -9.56
CA CYS A 75 -10.09 14.78 -9.86
C CYS A 75 -11.10 14.95 -8.72
N GLU A 76 -12.32 14.48 -8.91
CA GLU A 76 -13.37 14.50 -7.88
C GLU A 76 -13.47 13.15 -7.15
N THR A 77 -14.18 13.11 -6.01
CA THR A 77 -14.42 11.85 -5.27
C THR A 77 -15.16 10.79 -6.10
N ASP A 78 -15.95 11.24 -7.08
CA ASP A 78 -16.69 10.38 -7.99
C ASP A 78 -15.79 9.67 -9.01
N ASP A 79 -14.59 10.21 -9.24
CA ASP A 79 -13.51 9.60 -10.06
C ASP A 79 -12.63 8.62 -9.27
N LEU A 80 -12.72 8.68 -7.94
CA LEU A 80 -12.39 7.65 -6.94
C LEU A 80 -12.24 6.22 -7.48
N VAL A 81 -11.44 5.35 -6.88
CA VAL A 81 -11.69 3.91 -6.75
C VAL A 81 -11.12 3.49 -5.40
N MET A 82 -11.87 2.70 -4.61
CA MET A 82 -11.30 2.13 -3.39
C MET A 82 -10.21 1.12 -3.76
N GLU A 83 -9.10 1.09 -3.03
CA GLU A 83 -8.04 0.13 -3.25
C GLU A 83 -7.62 -0.53 -1.93
N LEU A 84 -6.32 -0.74 -1.70
CA LEU A 84 -5.80 -1.42 -0.53
C LEU A 84 -5.79 -0.51 0.70
N TYR A 85 -5.97 -1.14 1.86
CA TYR A 85 -5.67 -0.52 3.15
C TYR A 85 -5.10 -1.58 4.10
N ASN A 86 -3.82 -1.42 4.41
CA ASN A 86 -2.98 -2.38 5.10
C ASN A 86 -2.29 -1.71 6.30
N LEU A 87 -1.76 -2.53 7.20
CA LEU A 87 -0.98 -2.11 8.35
C LEU A 87 0.44 -2.63 8.20
N LEU A 88 1.42 -1.75 8.19
CA LEU A 88 2.83 -2.14 8.29
C LEU A 88 3.23 -2.11 9.77
N VAL A 89 3.74 -3.24 10.28
CA VAL A 89 4.02 -3.43 11.71
C VAL A 89 5.53 -3.50 11.98
N ARG A 90 5.90 -3.51 13.26
CA ARG A 90 7.26 -3.85 13.67
C ARG A 90 7.57 -5.29 13.24
N PRO A 91 8.71 -5.56 12.58
CA PRO A 91 9.05 -6.91 12.20
C PRO A 91 9.54 -7.72 13.40
N ASP A 92 9.42 -9.05 13.34
CA ASP A 92 9.98 -9.95 14.37
C ASP A 92 11.52 -9.95 14.37
N HIS A 93 12.12 -9.76 13.20
CA HIS A 93 13.57 -9.68 12.98
C HIS A 93 13.93 -8.48 12.09
N PRO A 94 15.16 -7.93 12.16
CA PRO A 94 15.60 -6.90 11.23
C PRO A 94 15.35 -7.35 9.80
N PHE A 95 14.71 -6.49 9.01
CA PHE A 95 14.26 -6.85 7.68
C PHE A 95 14.33 -5.63 6.77
N ALA A 96 14.75 -5.84 5.54
CA ALA A 96 14.71 -4.79 4.53
C ALA A 96 14.08 -5.33 3.26
N LEU A 97 13.34 -4.47 2.58
CA LEU A 97 12.94 -4.67 1.20
C LEU A 97 14.12 -4.27 0.30
N ARG A 98 14.18 -4.91 -0.85
CA ARG A 98 15.04 -4.53 -1.97
C ARG A 98 14.57 -3.21 -2.56
N TRP A 99 15.47 -2.48 -3.21
CA TRP A 99 15.10 -1.33 -4.04
C TRP A 99 14.14 -1.76 -5.15
N HIS A 100 12.98 -1.10 -5.20
CA HIS A 100 11.94 -1.45 -6.16
C HIS A 100 11.09 -0.24 -6.56
N ARG A 101 10.30 -0.47 -7.59
CA ARG A 101 9.09 0.27 -7.94
C ARG A 101 7.95 -0.75 -7.89
N ASP A 102 6.76 -0.37 -7.47
CA ASP A 102 5.68 -1.35 -7.29
C ASP A 102 5.24 -2.02 -8.61
N ASP A 103 5.11 -1.25 -9.70
CA ASP A 103 4.50 -1.69 -10.96
C ASP A 103 5.51 -1.86 -12.11
N ILE A 104 6.80 -1.74 -11.81
CA ILE A 104 7.89 -1.83 -12.78
C ILE A 104 8.94 -2.80 -12.27
N ALA A 105 9.14 -3.88 -13.01
CA ALA A 105 10.07 -4.95 -12.63
C ALA A 105 11.52 -4.44 -12.55
N PRO A 106 12.36 -5.01 -11.66
CA PRO A 106 13.76 -4.63 -11.55
C PRO A 106 14.54 -4.87 -12.84
N THR A 107 14.13 -5.83 -13.66
CA THR A 107 14.72 -6.18 -14.97
C THR A 107 14.33 -5.23 -16.10
N ALA A 108 13.40 -4.30 -15.89
CA ALA A 108 12.93 -3.41 -16.95
C ALA A 108 14.07 -2.53 -17.51
N THR A 109 14.13 -2.37 -18.84
CA THR A 109 15.11 -1.51 -19.49
C THR A 109 14.84 -0.02 -19.22
N ALA A 110 15.77 0.86 -19.60
CA ALA A 110 15.57 2.29 -19.44
C ALA A 110 14.42 2.81 -20.32
N GLU A 111 14.25 2.26 -21.52
CA GLU A 111 13.15 2.57 -22.43
C GLU A 111 11.81 2.14 -21.84
N GLU A 112 11.72 0.90 -21.34
CA GLU A 112 10.51 0.37 -20.69
C GLU A 112 10.14 1.19 -19.44
N GLU A 113 11.12 1.54 -18.60
CA GLU A 113 10.89 2.44 -17.46
C GLU A 113 10.34 3.79 -17.93
N THR A 114 10.97 4.39 -18.94
CA THR A 114 10.55 5.71 -19.45
C THR A 114 9.13 5.67 -19.99
N GLU A 115 8.79 4.65 -20.79
CA GLU A 115 7.45 4.45 -21.32
C GLU A 115 6.42 4.29 -20.21
N ARG A 116 6.71 3.45 -19.20
CA ARG A 116 5.80 3.18 -18.08
C ARG A 116 5.61 4.42 -17.20
N LEU A 117 6.68 5.17 -16.93
CA LEU A 117 6.65 6.38 -16.09
C LEU A 117 6.05 7.60 -16.79
N ALA A 118 6.01 7.62 -18.12
CA ALA A 118 5.35 8.67 -18.89
C ALA A 118 3.81 8.61 -18.79
N LYS A 119 3.26 7.46 -18.36
CA LYS A 119 1.80 7.31 -18.15
C LYS A 119 1.32 8.21 -17.00
N PRO A 120 0.09 8.75 -17.07
CA PRO A 120 -0.49 9.50 -15.97
C PRO A 120 -0.53 8.69 -14.67
N ALA A 121 -0.33 9.35 -13.54
CA ALA A 121 -0.49 8.74 -12.22
C ALA A 121 -1.99 8.57 -11.92
N TRP A 122 -2.48 7.34 -11.95
CA TRP A 122 -3.89 7.02 -11.68
C TRP A 122 -4.18 6.59 -10.24
N HIS A 123 -3.29 6.91 -9.30
CA HIS A 123 -3.48 6.59 -7.90
C HIS A 123 -2.60 7.46 -6.99
N ALA A 124 -3.00 7.57 -5.73
CA ALA A 124 -2.20 8.11 -4.66
C ALA A 124 -2.03 7.02 -3.59
N GLN A 125 -0.79 6.74 -3.21
CA GLN A 125 -0.45 5.85 -2.09
C GLN A 125 0.04 6.70 -0.92
N TRP A 126 -0.23 6.25 0.30
CA TRP A 126 0.24 6.95 1.48
C TRP A 126 0.67 6.00 2.60
N ASN A 127 1.54 6.54 3.46
CA ASN A 127 1.87 6.00 4.76
C ASN A 127 1.47 7.01 5.83
N LEU A 128 0.58 6.62 6.75
CA LEU A 128 0.23 7.40 7.93
C LEU A 128 0.81 6.74 9.18
N ALA A 129 1.75 7.40 9.82
CA ALA A 129 2.56 6.84 10.89
C ALA A 129 1.86 6.99 12.25
N LEU A 130 1.64 5.90 12.98
CA LEU A 130 1.08 5.96 14.34
C LEU A 130 2.15 6.07 15.43
N TYR A 131 3.40 5.79 15.08
CA TYR A 131 4.61 6.03 15.87
C TYR A 131 5.58 6.80 14.99
N ASP A 132 6.65 7.36 15.57
CA ASP A 132 7.72 7.93 14.76
C ASP A 132 8.27 6.83 13.82
N ASP A 133 8.27 7.09 12.51
CA ASP A 133 8.65 6.12 11.49
C ASP A 133 9.69 6.74 10.56
N ALA A 134 10.77 6.00 10.34
CA ALA A 134 11.86 6.33 9.40
C ALA A 134 12.19 5.14 8.49
N SER A 135 11.24 4.22 8.30
CA SER A 135 11.46 2.97 7.56
C SER A 135 11.43 3.15 6.05
N LEU A 136 10.73 4.18 5.54
CA LEU A 136 10.63 4.44 4.10
C LEU A 136 11.85 5.23 3.62
N ILE A 137 12.57 4.68 2.65
CA ILE A 137 13.68 5.32 1.96
C ILE A 137 13.32 5.44 0.48
N VAL A 138 13.52 6.63 -0.09
CA VAL A 138 13.17 6.93 -1.49
C VAL A 138 14.34 7.58 -2.21
N VAL A 139 14.36 7.51 -3.54
CA VAL A 139 15.19 8.39 -4.36
C VAL A 139 14.29 9.44 -5.01
N PRO A 140 14.30 10.70 -4.55
CA PRO A 140 13.43 11.75 -5.07
C PRO A 140 13.55 11.96 -6.58
N GLY A 141 12.43 12.32 -7.22
CA GLY A 141 12.37 12.61 -8.66
C GLY A 141 12.34 11.37 -9.57
N THR A 142 12.66 10.18 -9.07
CA THR A 142 12.68 8.94 -9.88
C THR A 142 11.32 8.56 -10.46
N ARG A 143 10.20 9.07 -9.92
CA ARG A 143 8.87 8.84 -10.52
C ARG A 143 8.74 9.35 -11.96
N ALA A 144 9.62 10.25 -12.40
CA ALA A 144 9.57 10.92 -13.70
C ALA A 144 10.75 10.58 -14.62
N ARG A 145 11.58 9.59 -14.25
CA ARG A 145 12.73 9.15 -15.06
C ARG A 145 13.08 7.69 -14.82
N ALA A 146 13.70 7.06 -15.81
CA ALA A 146 14.34 5.77 -15.64
C ALA A 146 15.47 5.83 -14.58
N ARG A 147 15.85 4.65 -14.07
CA ARG A 147 17.05 4.51 -13.24
C ARG A 147 18.30 4.90 -14.03
N THR A 148 19.22 5.58 -13.35
CA THR A 148 20.58 5.81 -13.84
C THR A 148 21.38 4.50 -13.83
N ASP A 149 22.53 4.48 -14.51
CA ASP A 149 23.41 3.30 -14.49
C ASP A 149 23.86 2.95 -13.07
N ALA A 150 24.17 3.95 -12.24
CA ALA A 150 24.56 3.74 -10.85
C ALA A 150 23.42 3.10 -10.03
N GLU A 151 22.18 3.59 -10.16
CA GLU A 151 21.02 3.01 -9.47
C GLU A 151 20.66 1.61 -9.98
N ARG A 152 20.92 1.33 -11.26
CA ARG A 152 20.61 0.03 -11.89
C ARG A 152 21.63 -1.05 -11.52
N THR A 153 22.88 -0.67 -11.37
CA THR A 153 24.01 -1.57 -11.06
C THR A 153 24.29 -1.71 -9.57
N ALA A 154 23.64 -0.90 -8.74
CA ALA A 154 23.67 -1.01 -7.29
C ALA A 154 23.18 -2.39 -6.82
N ASP A 155 23.69 -2.82 -5.67
CA ASP A 155 23.19 -3.99 -4.97
C ASP A 155 21.68 -3.84 -4.67
N GLU A 156 20.95 -4.95 -4.69
CA GLU A 156 19.50 -4.93 -4.44
C GLU A 156 19.13 -4.38 -3.06
N TYR A 157 20.05 -4.46 -2.09
CA TYR A 157 19.95 -3.90 -0.75
C TYR A 157 20.96 -2.76 -0.49
N GLU A 158 21.47 -2.09 -1.53
CA GLU A 158 22.44 -0.98 -1.40
C GLU A 158 22.00 0.03 -0.33
N ASP A 159 22.84 0.22 0.68
CA ASP A 159 22.57 1.09 1.82
C ASP A 159 22.81 2.57 1.49
N ASN A 160 23.56 2.87 0.43
CA ASN A 160 23.96 4.22 0.03
C ASN A 160 23.54 4.55 -1.42
N MET A 161 22.28 4.27 -1.75
CA MET A 161 21.75 4.55 -3.08
C MET A 161 21.91 6.04 -3.44
N PRO A 162 22.43 6.39 -4.64
CA PRO A 162 22.66 7.78 -5.02
C PRO A 162 21.42 8.65 -4.87
N GLY A 163 21.54 9.72 -4.09
CA GLY A 163 20.45 10.68 -3.87
C GLY A 163 19.31 10.16 -3.00
N GLN A 164 19.47 9.06 -2.27
CA GLN A 164 18.45 8.57 -1.36
C GLN A 164 18.10 9.57 -0.25
N LEU A 165 16.85 9.49 0.20
CA LEU A 165 16.27 10.27 1.28
C LEU A 165 15.54 9.32 2.23
N ILE A 166 15.89 9.37 3.52
CA ILE A 166 15.11 8.71 4.57
C ILE A 166 13.93 9.61 4.92
N VAL A 167 12.71 9.12 4.74
CA VAL A 167 11.49 9.86 5.05
C VAL A 167 11.24 9.79 6.55
N GLN A 168 11.39 10.91 7.25
CA GLN A 168 11.14 11.00 8.69
C GLN A 168 9.71 11.46 8.96
N LEU A 169 8.91 10.59 9.58
CA LEU A 169 7.54 10.87 9.98
C LEU A 169 7.44 10.88 11.50
N LYS A 170 6.79 11.90 12.07
CA LYS A 170 6.33 11.86 13.45
C LYS A 170 5.00 11.12 13.54
N ALA A 171 4.68 10.62 14.73
CA ALA A 171 3.36 10.07 14.98
C ALA A 171 2.25 11.08 14.61
N GLY A 172 1.38 10.68 13.68
CA GLY A 172 0.30 11.50 13.12
C GLY A 172 0.60 12.08 11.74
N ASP A 173 1.86 12.07 11.30
CA ASP A 173 2.23 12.52 9.96
C ASP A 173 1.79 11.49 8.90
N ALA A 174 1.47 12.01 7.72
CA ALA A 174 1.22 11.21 6.54
C ALA A 174 2.08 11.70 5.37
N VAL A 175 2.69 10.77 4.65
CA VAL A 175 3.36 11.03 3.37
C VAL A 175 2.57 10.39 2.25
N PHE A 176 2.32 11.16 1.20
CA PHE A 176 1.71 10.69 -0.04
C PHE A 176 2.78 10.63 -1.11
N TYR A 177 2.80 9.55 -1.88
CA TYR A 177 3.79 9.34 -2.92
C TYR A 177 3.23 8.48 -4.06
N ASN A 178 3.86 8.61 -5.23
CA ASN A 178 3.63 7.72 -6.34
C ASN A 178 4.43 6.44 -6.11
N ASN A 179 3.78 5.29 -6.15
CA ASN A 179 4.40 4.01 -5.81
C ASN A 179 5.48 3.53 -6.81
N ASN A 180 5.59 4.21 -7.95
CA ASN A 180 6.70 4.04 -8.88
C ASN A 180 7.89 4.95 -8.58
N ILE A 181 7.91 5.71 -7.50
CA ILE A 181 9.19 6.25 -6.99
C ILE A 181 10.11 5.07 -6.64
N LEU A 182 11.39 5.15 -6.97
CA LEU A 182 12.36 4.14 -6.53
C LEU A 182 12.48 4.21 -5.00
N HIS A 183 12.15 3.12 -4.33
CA HIS A 183 12.06 3.09 -2.87
C HIS A 183 12.37 1.73 -2.27
N ARG A 184 12.57 1.70 -0.95
CA ARG A 184 12.64 0.50 -0.13
C ARG A 184 12.15 0.78 1.29
N GLY A 185 11.81 -0.30 1.99
CA GLY A 185 11.54 -0.29 3.43
C GLY A 185 12.70 -0.90 4.19
N VAL A 186 13.25 -0.23 5.20
CA VAL A 186 14.23 -0.81 6.13
C VAL A 186 13.64 -0.78 7.53
N TYR A 187 13.51 -1.95 8.15
CA TYR A 187 12.72 -2.13 9.36
C TYR A 187 13.60 -2.56 10.56
N ASP A 188 13.43 -1.85 11.66
CA ASP A 188 14.11 -2.07 12.93
C ASP A 188 13.20 -2.86 13.88
N ALA A 189 13.60 -4.09 14.23
CA ALA A 189 12.84 -4.95 15.14
C ALA A 189 12.78 -4.42 16.59
N GLY A 190 13.65 -3.47 16.96
CA GLY A 190 13.71 -2.85 18.27
C GLY A 190 12.81 -1.62 18.43
N LYS A 191 12.17 -1.14 17.35
CA LYS A 191 11.32 0.07 17.38
C LYS A 191 9.85 -0.25 17.24
N ALA A 192 9.02 0.38 18.06
CA ALA A 192 7.57 0.30 17.89
C ALA A 192 7.17 0.89 16.53
N ARG A 193 6.35 0.15 15.77
CA ARG A 193 5.92 0.57 14.45
C ARG A 193 4.50 0.09 14.18
N ALA A 194 3.70 1.03 13.68
CA ALA A 194 2.38 0.78 13.13
C ALA A 194 2.11 1.91 12.14
N THR A 195 2.08 1.59 10.85
CA THR A 195 1.90 2.57 9.78
C THR A 195 0.75 2.11 8.90
N LEU A 196 -0.29 2.94 8.82
CA LEU A 196 -1.45 2.71 7.98
C LEU A 196 -1.06 3.01 6.53
N HIS A 197 -1.00 1.98 5.72
CA HIS A 197 -0.57 2.02 4.33
C HIS A 197 -1.78 1.86 3.43
N GLY A 198 -2.16 2.92 2.73
CA GLY A 198 -3.33 2.93 1.88
C GLY A 198 -3.02 3.40 0.47
N SER A 199 -3.92 3.07 -0.45
CA SER A 199 -3.96 3.71 -1.76
C SER A 199 -5.39 3.95 -2.20
N MET A 200 -5.57 4.95 -3.06
CA MET A 200 -6.82 5.23 -3.77
C MET A 200 -6.50 5.40 -5.24
N GLY A 201 -7.34 4.79 -6.09
CA GLY A 201 -7.18 4.82 -7.53
C GLY A 201 -8.09 5.83 -8.19
N HIS A 202 -7.94 5.97 -9.50
CA HIS A 202 -8.84 6.71 -10.37
C HIS A 202 -9.46 5.74 -11.40
N VAL A 203 -10.74 5.93 -11.73
CA VAL A 203 -11.46 5.12 -12.75
C VAL A 203 -10.73 5.00 -14.10
N LYS A 204 -9.97 6.01 -14.51
CA LYS A 204 -9.20 6.00 -15.77
C LYS A 204 -7.97 5.09 -15.72
N GLY A 205 -7.58 4.64 -14.52
CA GLY A 205 -6.48 3.70 -14.30
C GLY A 205 -6.76 2.29 -14.83
N GLY A 206 -8.04 1.91 -14.94
CA GLY A 206 -8.48 0.67 -15.59
C GLY A 206 -7.69 -0.58 -15.17
N ARG A 207 -7.34 -1.42 -16.15
CA ARG A 207 -6.71 -2.72 -15.93
C ARG A 207 -5.31 -2.64 -15.31
N ASP A 208 -4.55 -1.58 -15.58
CA ASP A 208 -3.22 -1.35 -14.98
C ASP A 208 -3.33 -1.17 -13.45
N ARG A 209 -4.39 -0.50 -12.98
CA ARG A 209 -4.68 -0.42 -11.54
C ARG A 209 -5.29 -1.71 -10.99
N ALA A 210 -6.17 -2.36 -11.75
CA ALA A 210 -6.80 -3.59 -11.31
C ALA A 210 -5.77 -4.64 -10.86
N ARG A 211 -4.67 -4.81 -11.60
CA ARG A 211 -3.56 -5.69 -11.21
C ARG A 211 -2.99 -5.36 -9.84
N ASN A 212 -2.60 -4.10 -9.65
CA ASN A 212 -1.96 -3.64 -8.42
C ASN A 212 -2.87 -3.77 -7.18
N VAL A 213 -4.19 -3.73 -7.38
CA VAL A 213 -5.17 -3.74 -6.28
C VAL A 213 -5.70 -5.14 -6.01
N LEU A 214 -6.18 -5.84 -7.03
CA LEU A 214 -6.88 -7.12 -6.88
C LEU A 214 -5.90 -8.28 -6.62
N GLN A 215 -4.60 -8.12 -6.92
CA GLN A 215 -3.59 -9.15 -6.62
C GLN A 215 -3.50 -9.43 -5.11
N HIS A 216 -3.99 -8.52 -4.27
CA HIS A 216 -4.01 -8.70 -2.84
C HIS A 216 -5.23 -9.50 -2.35
N GLY A 217 -6.20 -9.86 -3.20
CA GLY A 217 -7.37 -10.64 -2.79
C GLY A 217 -8.60 -9.81 -2.38
N CYS A 218 -8.55 -8.48 -2.57
CA CYS A 218 -9.66 -7.59 -2.19
C CYS A 218 -11.00 -7.94 -2.87
N GLY A 219 -10.97 -8.57 -4.06
CA GLY A 219 -12.17 -8.92 -4.82
C GLY A 219 -13.11 -9.91 -4.12
N GLU A 220 -12.62 -10.71 -3.17
CA GLU A 220 -13.40 -11.78 -2.52
C GLU A 220 -14.37 -11.28 -1.43
N TRP A 221 -14.10 -10.11 -0.86
CA TRP A 221 -14.82 -9.61 0.31
C TRP A 221 -15.29 -8.15 0.18
N VAL A 222 -14.84 -7.43 -0.85
CA VAL A 222 -15.08 -5.98 -0.94
C VAL A 222 -16.55 -5.60 -1.09
N ASP A 223 -17.37 -6.47 -1.70
CA ASP A 223 -18.81 -6.27 -1.84
C ASP A 223 -19.57 -6.38 -0.50
N GLN A 224 -18.96 -7.03 0.49
CA GLN A 224 -19.50 -7.23 1.83
C GLN A 224 -19.13 -6.13 2.83
N VAL A 225 -18.27 -5.18 2.45
CA VAL A 225 -17.86 -4.09 3.36
C VAL A 225 -19.06 -3.23 3.75
N ASP A 226 -19.32 -3.14 5.04
CA ASP A 226 -20.42 -2.34 5.58
C ASP A 226 -19.95 -0.94 5.98
N PHE A 227 -20.54 0.08 5.34
CA PHE A 227 -20.35 1.49 5.67
C PHE A 227 -21.52 2.08 6.46
N GLY A 228 -22.35 1.25 7.09
CA GLY A 228 -23.50 1.67 7.89
C GLY A 228 -23.16 2.58 9.07
N ALA A 229 -21.91 2.53 9.55
CA ALA A 229 -21.38 3.44 10.58
C ALA A 229 -20.99 4.82 10.05
N MET A 230 -21.02 5.05 8.74
CA MET A 230 -20.76 6.33 8.09
C MET A 230 -22.09 7.04 7.79
N GLU A 231 -22.09 8.37 7.79
CA GLU A 231 -23.29 9.18 7.61
C GLU A 231 -23.19 10.11 6.39
N GLY A 232 -24.35 10.42 5.80
CA GLY A 232 -24.48 11.41 4.73
C GLY A 232 -23.53 11.19 3.54
N LYS A 233 -22.89 12.28 3.12
CA LYS A 233 -22.01 12.32 1.94
C LYS A 233 -20.82 11.36 2.06
N ASP A 234 -20.27 11.16 3.25
CA ASP A 234 -19.11 10.29 3.46
C ASP A 234 -19.48 8.83 3.13
N ARG A 235 -20.68 8.39 3.53
CA ARG A 235 -21.21 7.07 3.16
C ARG A 235 -21.43 6.95 1.67
N GLU A 236 -22.00 7.96 1.02
CA GLU A 236 -22.23 7.96 -0.43
C GLU A 236 -20.92 7.81 -1.22
N VAL A 237 -19.86 8.52 -0.80
CA VAL A 237 -18.52 8.42 -1.40
C VAL A 237 -17.94 7.01 -1.21
N ALA A 238 -18.00 6.46 0.01
CA ALA A 238 -17.49 5.12 0.30
C ALA A 238 -18.21 4.04 -0.52
N GLU A 239 -19.53 4.11 -0.60
CA GLU A 239 -20.37 3.24 -1.42
C GLU A 239 -20.05 3.35 -2.91
N GLY A 240 -19.88 4.57 -3.43
CA GLY A 240 -19.44 4.81 -4.80
C GLY A 240 -18.08 4.19 -5.10
N MET A 241 -17.12 4.37 -4.19
CA MET A 241 -15.77 3.82 -4.28
C MET A 241 -15.72 2.29 -4.25
N ARG A 242 -16.52 1.67 -3.40
CA ARG A 242 -16.68 0.22 -3.36
C ARG A 242 -17.31 -0.32 -4.65
N LYS A 243 -18.41 0.29 -5.13
CA LYS A 243 -19.07 -0.13 -6.38
C LYS A 243 -18.12 -0.09 -7.58
N ARG A 244 -17.32 0.97 -7.70
CA ARG A 244 -16.31 1.10 -8.77
C ARG A 244 -15.22 0.04 -8.68
N LEU A 245 -14.78 -0.35 -7.47
CA LEU A 245 -13.82 -1.43 -7.29
C LEU A 245 -14.42 -2.80 -7.67
N VAL A 246 -15.67 -3.08 -7.26
CA VAL A 246 -16.38 -4.31 -7.64
C VAL A 246 -16.50 -4.41 -9.16
N GLU A 247 -16.89 -3.33 -9.82
CA GLU A 247 -16.98 -3.29 -11.28
C GLU A 247 -15.61 -3.48 -11.94
N LEU A 248 -14.56 -2.84 -11.41
CA LEU A 248 -13.19 -3.01 -11.88
C LEU A 248 -12.74 -4.48 -11.79
N GLY A 249 -13.08 -5.18 -10.70
CA GLY A 249 -12.82 -6.61 -10.53
C GLY A 249 -13.53 -7.46 -11.58
N ARG A 250 -14.82 -7.19 -11.79
CA ARG A 250 -15.65 -7.92 -12.77
C ARG A 250 -15.11 -7.82 -14.20
N VAL A 251 -14.60 -6.64 -14.60
CA VAL A 251 -14.11 -6.42 -15.96
C VAL A 251 -12.66 -6.85 -16.19
N SER A 252 -11.87 -7.01 -15.12
CA SER A 252 -10.43 -7.25 -15.24
C SER A 252 -10.03 -8.72 -15.34
N GLY A 253 -10.89 -9.64 -14.88
CA GLY A 253 -10.64 -11.08 -14.88
C GLY A 253 -9.46 -11.48 -13.97
N ASP A 254 -8.80 -12.59 -14.28
CA ASP A 254 -7.54 -12.96 -13.61
C ASP A 254 -6.40 -12.03 -14.07
N ILE A 255 -5.70 -11.48 -13.09
CA ILE A 255 -4.77 -10.35 -13.24
C ILE A 255 -3.34 -10.69 -12.78
N GLY A 256 -3.13 -11.83 -12.10
CA GLY A 256 -1.82 -12.25 -11.58
C GLY A 256 -1.17 -11.27 -10.59
N TYR A 257 0.11 -11.49 -10.28
CA TYR A 257 0.93 -10.61 -9.43
C TYR A 257 1.83 -9.69 -10.27
N SER A 258 2.01 -8.44 -9.84
CA SER A 258 2.98 -7.50 -10.44
C SER A 258 4.42 -7.97 -10.23
N GLN A 259 4.71 -8.52 -9.04
CA GLN A 259 6.01 -9.05 -8.66
C GLN A 259 5.82 -10.24 -7.71
N VAL A 260 6.77 -11.17 -7.78
CA VAL A 260 6.89 -12.33 -6.89
C VAL A 260 8.33 -12.43 -6.42
N ASP A 261 8.52 -12.88 -5.18
CA ASP A 261 9.84 -13.24 -4.65
C ASP A 261 10.32 -14.60 -5.19
#